data_AF-A0AAE1H557-F1
#
_entry.id   AF-A0AAE1H557-F1
#
_cell.length_a   1.000
_cell.length_b   1.000
_cell.length_c   1.000
_cell.angle_alpha   90.00
_cell.angle_beta   90.00
_cell.angle_gamma   90.00
#
_symmetry.space_group_name_H-M   'P 1'
#
loop_
_entity.id
_entity.type
_entity.pdbx_description
1 polymer ?
#
loop_
_entity_poly.entity_id
_entity_poly.type
_entity_poly.pdbx_seq_one_letter_code
_entity_poly.pdbx_strand_id
1 'polypeptide(L)'
;MAYKVAFVLAALCLAQVFAAPEKAAEPVKFEEVVAKTQAAINTMAAEVQKALGVKELPEPQKVADTIIQGGKDLAKQISDIVTEISSKPDLNSAVSAMAKRINTTVEDLQKQMPSVQAKASELQKTLQTSMQTLVTETQKLAENLAPVQSDIKKSLESVMDQVSKAAVEVQKKVKEAIDNPVANV
;
A
#
# COMPACT_ATOMS: atom_id res chain seq x y z
N MET A 1 44.21 -54.30 14.74
CA MET A 1 43.66 -54.57 13.40
C MET A 1 42.36 -53.81 13.25
N ALA A 2 42.22 -53.11 12.11
CA ALA A 2 40.98 -52.65 11.48
C ALA A 2 40.01 -51.73 12.26
N TYR A 3 40.23 -50.42 12.11
CA TYR A 3 39.16 -49.41 12.05
C TYR A 3 38.35 -49.59 10.77
N LYS A 4 37.07 -50.00 10.84
CA LYS A 4 36.05 -49.77 9.79
C LYS A 4 34.65 -49.93 10.39
N VAL A 5 33.91 -48.83 10.51
CA VAL A 5 32.46 -48.59 10.24
C VAL A 5 32.23 -47.14 10.74
N ALA A 6 32.60 -46.09 10.01
CA ALA A 6 31.92 -45.57 8.83
C ALA A 6 30.41 -45.29 9.05
N PHE A 7 30.12 -44.18 9.72
CA PHE A 7 29.41 -43.05 9.10
C PHE A 7 28.12 -43.37 8.30
N VAL A 8 27.04 -43.81 8.96
CA VAL A 8 25.67 -43.70 8.40
C VAL A 8 24.67 -43.42 9.53
N LEU A 9 24.70 -42.22 10.10
CA LEU A 9 23.67 -41.75 11.04
C LEU A 9 23.38 -40.24 10.89
N ALA A 10 23.64 -39.70 9.70
CA ALA A 10 23.39 -38.30 9.34
C ALA A 10 22.69 -38.17 7.97
N ALA A 11 21.80 -39.11 7.64
CA ALA A 11 21.04 -39.11 6.38
C ALA A 11 19.54 -39.41 6.57
N LEU A 12 19.01 -39.26 7.79
CA LEU A 12 17.58 -39.49 8.10
C LEU A 12 16.85 -38.25 8.60
N CYS A 13 17.42 -37.05 8.38
CA CYS A 13 16.77 -35.76 8.64
C CYS A 13 16.42 -34.96 7.37
N LEU A 14 16.47 -35.57 6.18
CA LEU A 14 16.14 -34.89 4.91
C LEU A 14 14.93 -35.49 4.16
N ALA A 15 14.09 -36.29 4.82
CA ALA A 15 12.88 -36.86 4.23
C ALA A 15 11.56 -36.30 4.80
N GLN A 16 11.59 -35.14 5.47
CA GLN A 16 10.38 -34.39 5.86
C GLN A 16 10.12 -33.17 4.95
N VAL A 17 10.82 -33.07 3.82
CA VAL A 17 10.45 -32.18 2.72
C VAL A 17 9.47 -32.96 1.84
N PHE A 18 8.26 -32.42 1.66
CA PHE A 18 7.09 -33.01 0.97
C PHE A 18 6.11 -33.84 1.82
N ALA A 19 5.61 -33.23 2.89
CA ALA A 19 4.18 -33.27 3.20
C ALA A 19 3.86 -32.08 4.12
N ALA A 20 4.06 -30.86 3.64
CA ALA A 20 3.31 -29.76 4.22
C ALA A 20 1.84 -30.09 3.93
N PRO A 21 0.97 -30.27 4.94
CA PRO A 21 -0.46 -30.18 4.65
C PRO A 21 -0.63 -28.82 3.98
N GLU A 22 -1.23 -28.81 2.80
CA GLU A 22 -1.74 -27.59 2.19
C GLU A 22 -2.63 -26.98 3.26
N LYS A 23 -2.07 -26.05 4.06
CA LYS A 23 -2.84 -25.17 4.91
C LYS A 23 -3.75 -24.49 3.90
N ALA A 24 -5.01 -24.92 3.84
CA ALA A 24 -6.08 -24.14 3.26
C ALA A 24 -5.81 -22.71 3.72
N ALA A 25 -5.51 -21.82 2.78
CA ALA A 25 -5.06 -20.46 3.10
C ALA A 25 -6.09 -19.89 4.08
N GLU A 26 -5.69 -19.70 5.34
CA GLU A 26 -6.59 -19.14 6.33
C GLU A 26 -7.04 -17.78 5.78
N PRO A 27 -8.35 -17.44 5.87
CA PRO A 27 -8.83 -16.19 5.32
C PRO A 27 -8.03 -15.05 5.93
N VAL A 28 -7.31 -14.30 5.09
CA VAL A 28 -6.47 -13.19 5.51
C VAL A 28 -7.34 -12.24 6.33
N LYS A 29 -6.91 -11.95 7.55
CA LYS A 29 -7.65 -11.07 8.44
C LYS A 29 -7.47 -9.62 7.98
N PHE A 30 -8.52 -8.81 8.11
CA PHE A 30 -8.49 -7.42 7.67
C PHE A 30 -7.38 -6.62 8.37
N GLU A 31 -7.10 -6.95 9.64
CA GLU A 31 -6.01 -6.39 10.44
C GLU A 31 -4.64 -6.69 9.83
N GLU A 32 -4.47 -7.85 9.19
CA GLU A 32 -3.23 -8.20 8.48
C GLU A 32 -3.08 -7.36 7.20
N VAL A 33 -4.18 -7.09 6.50
CA VAL A 33 -4.22 -6.19 5.34
C VAL A 33 -3.82 -4.77 5.77
N VAL A 34 -4.42 -4.25 6.85
CA VAL A 34 -4.06 -2.95 7.46
C VAL A 34 -2.57 -2.89 7.77
N ALA A 35 -2.03 -3.90 8.45
CA ALA A 35 -0.62 -3.94 8.83
C ALA A 35 0.32 -3.95 7.61
N LYS A 36 -0.03 -4.72 6.58
CA LYS A 36 0.72 -4.77 5.31
C LYS A 36 0.69 -3.42 4.60
N THR A 37 -0.47 -2.79 4.48
CA THR A 37 -0.62 -1.46 3.86
C THR A 37 0.17 -0.41 4.64
N GLN A 38 0.13 -0.41 5.97
CA GLN A 38 0.90 0.52 6.78
C GLN A 38 2.41 0.32 6.62
N ALA A 39 2.87 -0.93 6.55
CA ALA A 39 4.27 -1.24 6.28
C ALA A 39 4.72 -0.75 4.89
N ALA A 40 3.87 -0.90 3.86
CA ALA A 40 4.14 -0.41 2.52
C ALA A 40 4.27 1.13 2.49
N ILE A 41 3.36 1.86 3.15
CA ILE A 41 3.41 3.32 3.26
C ILE A 41 4.69 3.77 3.97
N ASN A 42 5.03 3.14 5.09
CA ASN A 42 6.23 3.48 5.86
C ASN A 42 7.52 3.19 5.08
N THR A 43 7.55 2.08 4.34
CA THR A 43 8.68 1.71 3.47
C THR A 43 8.84 2.70 2.34
N MET A 44 7.75 3.07 1.65
CA MET A 44 7.75 4.11 0.63
C MET A 44 8.28 5.42 1.20
N ALA A 45 7.78 5.87 2.34
CA ALA A 45 8.20 7.12 2.96
C ALA A 45 9.71 7.14 3.26
N ALA A 46 10.23 6.06 3.88
CA ALA A 46 11.65 5.94 4.22
C ALA A 46 12.55 5.92 2.97
N GLU A 47 12.19 5.12 1.97
CA GLU A 47 12.99 4.95 0.75
C GLU A 47 12.94 6.21 -0.12
N VAL A 48 11.77 6.82 -0.30
CA VAL A 48 11.65 8.10 -1.02
C VAL A 48 12.41 9.19 -0.27
N GLN A 49 12.28 9.30 1.06
CA GLN A 49 13.03 10.30 1.84
C GLN A 49 14.54 10.12 1.71
N LYS A 50 15.03 8.87 1.78
CA LYS A 50 16.45 8.54 1.57
C LYS A 50 16.90 8.94 0.16
N ALA A 51 16.08 8.66 -0.83
CA ALA A 51 16.36 9.00 -2.23
C ALA A 51 16.28 10.52 -2.50
N LEU A 52 15.50 11.27 -1.73
CA LEU A 52 15.48 12.73 -1.79
C LEU A 52 16.63 13.40 -1.02
N GLY A 53 17.28 12.66 -0.11
CA GLY A 53 18.39 13.14 0.73
C GLY A 53 19.76 13.15 0.04
N VAL A 54 19.87 12.71 -1.22
CA VAL A 54 21.10 12.85 -2.00
C VAL A 54 21.35 14.32 -2.35
N LYS A 55 22.62 14.76 -2.21
CA LYS A 55 23.05 16.16 -2.33
C LYS A 55 22.64 16.83 -3.65
N GLU A 56 22.52 16.05 -4.73
CA GLU A 56 22.02 16.52 -6.02
C GLU A 56 21.05 15.47 -6.57
N LEU A 57 19.76 15.80 -6.58
CA LEU A 57 18.74 15.03 -7.27
C LEU A 57 18.93 15.25 -8.78
N PRO A 58 19.15 14.19 -9.59
CA PRO A 58 19.40 14.35 -11.03
C PRO A 58 18.20 14.96 -11.78
N GLU A 59 16.98 14.56 -11.42
CA GLU A 59 15.74 15.02 -12.05
C GLU A 59 14.66 15.35 -11.01
N PRO A 60 14.80 16.46 -10.24
CA PRO A 60 13.89 16.79 -9.15
C PRO A 60 12.44 17.00 -9.64
N GLN A 61 12.27 17.49 -10.87
CA GLN A 61 10.96 17.67 -11.50
C GLN A 61 10.26 16.33 -11.75
N LYS A 62 10.97 15.35 -12.32
CA LYS A 62 10.41 14.03 -12.62
C LYS A 62 10.06 13.25 -11.35
N VAL A 63 10.84 13.42 -10.29
CA VAL A 63 10.52 12.86 -8.97
C VAL A 63 9.25 13.50 -8.41
N ALA A 64 9.13 14.83 -8.49
CA ALA A 64 7.91 15.53 -8.09
C ALA A 64 6.68 15.07 -8.90
N ASP A 65 6.80 15.01 -10.23
CA ASP A 65 5.74 14.55 -11.13
C ASP A 65 5.32 13.12 -10.82
N THR A 66 6.27 12.24 -10.51
CA THR A 66 5.99 10.86 -10.12
C THR A 66 5.15 10.78 -8.85
N ILE A 67 5.49 11.57 -7.83
CA ILE A 67 4.74 11.60 -6.57
C ILE A 67 3.34 12.18 -6.79
N ILE A 68 3.24 13.27 -7.56
CA ILE A 68 1.96 13.91 -7.92
C ILE A 68 1.07 12.92 -8.68
N GLN A 69 1.62 12.24 -9.68
CA GLN A 69 0.88 11.28 -10.49
C GLN A 69 0.42 10.09 -9.64
N GLY A 70 1.28 9.52 -8.80
CA GLY A 70 0.90 8.46 -7.89
C GLY A 70 -0.22 8.86 -6.93
N GLY A 71 -0.21 10.10 -6.43
CA GLY A 71 -1.28 10.66 -5.63
C GLY A 71 -2.61 10.78 -6.38
N LYS A 72 -2.57 11.29 -7.63
CA LYS A 72 -3.75 11.42 -8.49
C LYS A 72 -4.35 10.08 -8.86
N ASP A 73 -3.50 9.11 -9.22
CA ASP A 73 -3.92 7.76 -9.60
C ASP A 73 -4.57 7.05 -8.41
N LEU A 74 -3.96 7.15 -7.22
CA LEU A 74 -4.54 6.63 -5.98
C LEU A 74 -5.90 7.26 -5.70
N ALA A 75 -5.99 8.58 -5.76
CA ALA A 75 -7.23 9.29 -5.49
C ALA A 75 -8.35 8.83 -6.45
N LYS A 76 -8.05 8.69 -7.73
CA LYS A 76 -9.01 8.20 -8.72
C LYS A 76 -9.47 6.77 -8.40
N GLN A 77 -8.54 5.84 -8.17
CA GLN A 77 -8.86 4.45 -7.88
C GLN A 77 -9.72 4.28 -6.63
N ILE A 78 -9.45 5.06 -5.57
CA ILE A 78 -10.26 5.00 -4.35
C ILE A 78 -11.62 5.68 -4.55
N SER A 79 -11.69 6.78 -5.29
CA SER A 79 -12.96 7.46 -5.57
C SER A 79 -13.97 6.52 -6.23
N ASP A 80 -13.52 5.71 -7.19
CA ASP A 80 -14.36 4.71 -7.87
C ASP A 80 -14.91 3.68 -6.86
N ILE A 81 -14.06 3.16 -5.97
CA ILE A 81 -14.47 2.17 -4.95
C ILE A 81 -15.44 2.79 -3.93
N VAL A 82 -15.17 4.02 -3.48
CA VAL A 82 -16.01 4.72 -2.50
C VAL A 82 -17.36 5.10 -3.10
N THR A 83 -17.40 5.44 -4.39
CA THR A 83 -18.64 5.66 -5.13
C THR A 83 -19.46 4.37 -5.17
N GLU A 84 -18.83 3.23 -5.48
CA GLU A 84 -19.50 1.93 -5.48
C GLU A 84 -20.08 1.58 -4.11
N ILE A 85 -19.31 1.79 -3.03
CA ILE A 85 -19.79 1.59 -1.65
C ILE A 85 -21.02 2.49 -1.44
N SER A 86 -20.89 3.79 -1.70
CA SER A 86 -21.93 4.80 -1.44
C SER A 86 -23.21 4.61 -2.25
N SER A 87 -23.15 3.94 -3.40
CA SER A 87 -24.32 3.62 -4.22
C SER A 87 -25.12 2.42 -3.72
N LYS A 88 -24.66 1.69 -2.68
CA LYS A 88 -25.41 0.55 -2.13
C LYS A 88 -26.62 1.04 -1.31
N PRO A 89 -27.85 0.56 -1.61
CA PRO A 89 -29.08 1.05 -1.00
C PRO A 89 -29.23 0.67 0.49
N ASP A 90 -28.59 -0.40 0.94
CA ASP A 90 -28.71 -0.93 2.31
C ASP A 90 -27.58 -0.46 3.25
N LEU A 91 -26.92 0.64 2.89
CA LEU A 91 -25.92 1.25 3.76
C LEU A 91 -26.57 1.86 4.99
N ASN A 92 -26.12 1.43 6.17
CA ASN A 92 -26.48 2.16 7.38
C ASN A 92 -25.85 3.58 7.36
N SER A 93 -26.43 4.50 8.14
CA SER A 93 -26.01 5.91 8.16
C SER A 93 -24.57 6.12 8.61
N ALA A 94 -24.04 5.26 9.48
CA ALA A 94 -22.65 5.33 9.94
C ALA A 94 -21.66 4.94 8.83
N VAL A 95 -21.95 3.90 8.05
CA VAL A 95 -21.13 3.46 6.93
C VAL A 95 -21.16 4.51 5.81
N SER A 96 -22.34 5.10 5.54
CA SER A 96 -22.47 6.21 4.59
C SER A 96 -21.64 7.44 5.01
N ALA A 97 -21.66 7.80 6.30
CA ALA A 97 -20.88 8.93 6.82
C ALA A 97 -19.37 8.68 6.71
N MET A 98 -18.91 7.45 6.99
CA MET A 98 -17.50 7.08 6.86
C MET A 98 -17.05 6.99 5.41
N ALA A 99 -17.87 6.45 4.50
CA ALA A 99 -17.60 6.47 3.06
C ALA A 99 -17.42 7.91 2.55
N LYS A 100 -18.27 8.85 3.01
CA LYS A 100 -18.10 10.28 2.72
C LYS A 100 -16.77 10.84 3.25
N ARG A 101 -16.32 10.45 4.44
CA ARG A 101 -15.02 10.88 4.98
C ARG A 101 -13.83 10.37 4.14
N ILE A 102 -13.91 9.13 3.68
CA ILE A 102 -12.93 8.57 2.75
C ILE A 102 -12.96 9.39 1.45
N ASN A 103 -14.14 9.70 0.90
CA ASN A 103 -14.26 10.54 -0.29
C ASN A 103 -13.68 11.95 -0.09
N THR A 104 -13.94 12.59 1.05
CA THR A 104 -13.34 13.89 1.39
C THR A 104 -11.82 13.78 1.46
N THR A 105 -11.28 12.71 2.04
CA THR A 105 -9.82 12.47 2.09
C THR A 105 -9.25 12.32 0.67
N VAL A 106 -9.98 11.66 -0.22
CA VAL A 106 -9.62 11.51 -1.64
C VAL A 106 -9.64 12.84 -2.37
N GLU A 107 -10.70 13.64 -2.20
CA GLU A 107 -10.79 14.99 -2.78
C GLU A 107 -9.69 15.91 -2.26
N ASP A 108 -9.41 15.83 -0.96
CA ASP A 108 -8.36 16.59 -0.32
C ASP A 108 -6.99 16.16 -0.83
N LEU A 109 -6.75 14.86 -1.04
CA LEU A 109 -5.55 14.38 -1.70
C LEU A 109 -5.40 14.99 -3.10
N GLN A 110 -6.47 15.08 -3.90
CA GLN A 110 -6.41 15.71 -5.22
C GLN A 110 -6.12 17.21 -5.16
N LYS A 111 -6.70 17.92 -4.17
CA LYS A 111 -6.53 19.37 -3.99
C LYS A 111 -5.18 19.73 -3.38
N GLN A 112 -4.70 18.93 -2.43
CA GLN A 112 -3.47 19.14 -1.68
C GLN A 112 -2.24 18.65 -2.42
N MET A 113 -2.39 17.87 -3.49
CA MET A 113 -1.31 17.61 -4.44
C MET A 113 -0.95 18.94 -5.12
N PRO A 114 0.12 19.61 -4.67
CA PRO A 114 0.56 20.91 -5.17
C PRO A 114 0.85 20.86 -6.67
N SER A 115 0.90 22.05 -7.29
CA SER A 115 1.56 22.18 -8.59
C SER A 115 3.02 21.75 -8.48
N VAL A 116 3.66 21.46 -9.61
CA VAL A 116 5.05 20.97 -9.70
C VAL A 116 6.09 21.94 -9.09
N GLN A 117 5.67 23.09 -8.55
CA GLN A 117 6.49 24.06 -7.83
C GLN A 117 6.78 23.65 -6.37
N ALA A 118 6.07 22.68 -5.79
CA ALA A 118 6.37 22.19 -4.44
C ALA A 118 7.58 21.26 -4.41
N LYS A 119 8.30 21.25 -3.28
CA LYS A 119 9.46 20.38 -3.10
C LYS A 119 9.01 18.91 -3.01
N ALA A 120 9.74 18.00 -3.66
CA ALA A 120 9.44 16.57 -3.63
C ALA A 120 9.31 15.97 -2.21
N SER A 121 10.03 16.51 -1.22
CA SER A 121 9.89 16.09 0.19
C SER A 121 8.57 16.51 0.82
N GLU A 122 8.00 17.65 0.42
CA GLU A 122 6.68 18.09 0.86
C GLU A 122 5.60 17.23 0.19
N LEU A 123 5.74 16.99 -1.11
CA LEU A 123 4.89 16.07 -1.87
C LEU A 123 4.84 14.67 -1.25
N GLN A 124 6.00 14.12 -0.90
CA GLN A 124 6.13 12.83 -0.25
C GLN A 124 5.39 12.79 1.10
N LYS A 125 5.54 13.83 1.93
CA LYS A 125 4.85 13.93 3.22
C LYS A 125 3.34 14.05 3.08
N THR A 126 2.87 14.87 2.15
CA THR A 126 1.45 15.01 1.86
C THR A 126 0.86 13.67 1.44
N LEU A 127 1.49 13.00 0.46
CA LEU A 127 1.04 11.68 0.01
C LEU A 127 1.01 10.65 1.14
N GLN A 128 2.10 10.57 1.93
CA GLN A 128 2.18 9.66 3.09
C GLN A 128 1.04 9.92 4.09
N THR A 129 0.80 11.18 4.44
CA THR A 129 -0.22 11.57 5.42
C THR A 129 -1.62 11.23 4.90
N SER A 130 -1.90 11.47 3.62
CA SER A 130 -3.18 11.13 3.02
C SER A 130 -3.39 9.61 2.96
N MET A 131 -2.36 8.83 2.60
CA MET A 131 -2.43 7.37 2.63
C MET A 131 -2.70 6.84 4.05
N GLN A 132 -2.04 7.38 5.07
CA GLN A 132 -2.27 7.00 6.48
C GLN A 132 -3.69 7.35 6.95
N THR A 133 -4.19 8.52 6.55
CA THR A 133 -5.57 8.93 6.84
C THR A 133 -6.57 7.97 6.18
N LEU A 134 -6.34 7.59 4.91
CA LEU A 134 -7.18 6.63 4.20
C LEU A 134 -7.20 5.27 4.89
N VAL A 135 -6.05 4.74 5.31
CA VAL A 135 -5.98 3.49 6.08
C VAL A 135 -6.79 3.61 7.37
N THR A 136 -6.62 4.71 8.10
CA THR A 136 -7.32 4.93 9.37
C THR A 136 -8.84 4.98 9.21
N GLU A 137 -9.34 5.77 8.25
CA GLU A 137 -10.78 5.88 8.02
C GLU A 137 -11.38 4.59 7.46
N THR A 138 -10.64 3.87 6.60
CA THR A 138 -11.05 2.57 6.07
C THR A 138 -11.08 1.50 7.17
N GLN A 139 -10.13 1.52 8.09
CA GLN A 139 -10.11 0.61 9.24
C GLN A 139 -11.30 0.86 10.16
N LYS A 140 -11.55 2.11 10.54
CA LYS A 140 -12.72 2.48 11.34
C LYS A 140 -14.01 2.02 10.65
N LEU A 141 -14.08 2.17 9.32
CA LEU A 141 -15.24 1.73 8.57
C LEU A 141 -15.43 0.21 8.68
N ALA A 142 -14.36 -0.57 8.51
CA ALA A 142 -14.40 -2.02 8.63
C ALA A 142 -14.82 -2.50 10.03
N GLU A 143 -14.33 -1.86 11.10
CA GLU A 143 -14.68 -2.16 12.49
C GLU A 143 -16.17 -1.91 12.81
N ASN A 144 -16.79 -0.97 12.10
CA ASN A 144 -18.20 -0.63 12.27
C ASN A 144 -19.13 -1.40 11.31
N LEU A 145 -18.60 -2.27 10.44
CA LEU A 145 -19.42 -3.13 9.60
C LEU A 145 -20.03 -4.26 10.42
N ALA A 146 -21.33 -4.45 10.26
CA ALA A 146 -21.99 -5.65 10.76
C ALA A 146 -21.48 -6.89 9.98
N PRO A 147 -21.51 -8.11 10.59
CA PRO A 147 -21.00 -9.34 9.96
C PRO A 147 -21.62 -9.69 8.61
N VAL A 148 -22.80 -9.15 8.31
CA VAL A 148 -23.57 -9.37 7.07
C VAL A 148 -23.12 -8.49 5.89
N GLN A 149 -22.19 -7.55 6.08
CA GLN A 149 -21.72 -6.63 5.03
C GLN A 149 -20.39 -7.08 4.39
N SER A 150 -20.30 -8.36 4.00
CA SER A 150 -19.08 -8.95 3.44
C SER A 150 -18.59 -8.25 2.16
N ASP A 151 -19.51 -7.74 1.35
CA ASP A 151 -19.16 -7.07 0.09
C ASP A 151 -18.53 -5.71 0.33
N ILE A 152 -19.01 -4.97 1.32
CA ILE A 152 -18.40 -3.68 1.71
C ILE A 152 -17.02 -3.96 2.31
N LYS A 153 -16.87 -5.00 3.13
CA LYS A 153 -15.56 -5.40 3.65
C LYS A 153 -14.55 -5.69 2.53
N LYS A 154 -14.94 -6.40 1.47
CA LYS A 154 -14.10 -6.61 0.27
C LYS A 154 -13.76 -5.30 -0.44
N SER A 155 -14.71 -4.38 -0.56
CA SER A 155 -14.43 -3.04 -1.11
C SER A 155 -13.41 -2.28 -0.25
N LEU A 156 -13.47 -2.38 1.07
CA LEU A 156 -12.48 -1.78 1.98
C LEU A 156 -11.11 -2.43 1.87
N GLU A 157 -11.06 -3.77 1.73
CA GLU A 157 -9.82 -4.49 1.41
C GLU A 157 -9.22 -3.99 0.08
N SER A 158 -10.06 -3.77 -0.92
CA SER A 158 -9.64 -3.18 -2.20
C SER A 158 -9.06 -1.77 -2.02
N VAL A 159 -9.66 -0.91 -1.18
CA VAL A 159 -9.08 0.41 -0.85
C VAL A 159 -7.67 0.24 -0.26
N MET A 160 -7.50 -0.64 0.73
CA MET A 160 -6.20 -0.91 1.35
C MET A 160 -5.16 -1.43 0.35
N ASP A 161 -5.59 -2.30 -0.57
CA ASP A 161 -4.75 -2.82 -1.64
C ASP A 161 -4.31 -1.73 -2.62
N GLN A 162 -5.22 -0.82 -3.01
CA GLN A 162 -4.85 0.30 -3.89
C GLN A 162 -3.86 1.26 -3.20
N VAL A 163 -4.06 1.53 -1.90
CA VAL A 163 -3.10 2.31 -1.11
C VAL A 163 -1.74 1.64 -1.09
N SER A 164 -1.69 0.33 -0.82
CA SER A 164 -0.43 -0.42 -0.78
C SER A 164 0.26 -0.45 -2.14
N LYS A 165 -0.49 -0.67 -3.23
CA LYS A 165 0.04 -0.67 -4.60
C LYS A 165 0.59 0.70 -4.97
N ALA A 166 -0.15 1.77 -4.71
CA ALA A 166 0.31 3.13 -4.97
C ALA A 166 1.59 3.46 -4.20
N ALA A 167 1.70 3.04 -2.93
CA ALA A 167 2.92 3.23 -2.15
C ALA A 167 4.14 2.54 -2.80
N VAL A 168 3.98 1.27 -3.20
CA VAL A 168 5.05 0.51 -3.88
C VAL A 168 5.40 1.11 -5.24
N GLU A 169 4.39 1.52 -6.03
CA GLU A 169 4.61 2.13 -7.34
C GLU A 169 5.34 3.48 -7.24
N VAL A 170 4.94 4.35 -6.31
CA VAL A 170 5.61 5.63 -6.10
C VAL A 170 7.05 5.41 -5.67
N GLN A 171 7.28 4.50 -4.71
CA GLN A 171 8.64 4.13 -4.30
C GLN A 171 9.49 3.69 -5.51
N LYS A 172 8.96 2.76 -6.32
CA LYS A 172 9.65 2.23 -7.49
C LYS A 172 9.95 3.32 -8.53
N LYS A 173 8.95 4.11 -8.92
CA LYS A 173 9.10 5.14 -9.96
C LYS A 173 10.01 6.28 -9.48
N VAL A 174 9.98 6.66 -8.20
CA VAL A 174 10.92 7.64 -7.65
C VAL A 174 12.35 7.11 -7.69
N LYS A 175 12.55 5.83 -7.31
CA LYS A 175 13.85 5.18 -7.42
C LYS A 175 14.35 5.14 -8.87
N GLU A 176 13.48 4.79 -9.81
CA GLU A 176 13.80 4.82 -11.25
C GLU A 176 14.14 6.21 -11.76
N ALA A 177 13.41 7.25 -11.32
CA ALA A 177 13.69 8.64 -11.70
C ALA A 177 15.05 9.14 -11.16
N ILE A 178 15.58 8.52 -10.12
CA ILE A 178 16.87 8.86 -9.52
C ILE A 178 18.01 8.00 -10.09
N ASP A 179 17.79 6.70 -10.26
CA ASP A 179 18.79 5.75 -10.74
C ASP A 179 18.98 5.82 -12.28
N ASN A 180 17.94 6.21 -13.03
CA ASN A 180 17.97 6.36 -14.48
C ASN A 180 17.65 7.81 -14.91
N PRO A 181 18.60 8.75 -14.73
CA PRO A 181 18.42 10.14 -15.17
C PRO A 181 18.41 10.31 -16.70
N VAL A 182 18.59 9.25 -17.49
CA VAL A 182 18.64 9.31 -18.95
C VAL A 182 17.76 8.23 -19.56
N ALA A 183 16.50 8.56 -19.79
CA ALA A 183 15.67 7.88 -20.78
C ALA A 183 14.78 8.93 -21.47
N ASN A 184 15.43 9.79 -22.26
CA ASN A 184 14.93 10.29 -23.55
C ASN A 184 16.03 11.17 -24.18
N VAL A 185 16.73 10.58 -25.15
CA VAL A 185 17.30 11.29 -26.31
C VAL A 185 16.19 11.35 -27.35
#